data_AF-A0A0N8K117-F1
#
_entry.id   AF-A0A0N8K117-F1
#
_cell.length_a   1.000
_cell.length_b   1.000
_cell.length_c   1.000
_cell.angle_alpha   90.00
_cell.angle_beta   90.00
_cell.angle_gamma   90.00
#
_symmetry.space_group_name_H-M   'P 1'
#
loop_
_entity.id
_entity.type
_entity.pdbx_description
1 polymer ?
#
loop_
_entity_poly.entity_id
_entity_poly.type
_entity_poly.pdbx_seq_one_letter_code
_entity_poly.pdbx_strand_id
1 'polypeptide(L)'
;MGILPSSRNTPSPIDPETIQVPVGYEPDPADLALSSVPGQEIFDPRKRKFSEEELKPQPMIKKARKVFIPDDMKDDKYWARRRKNNMAAKRSRDARRLKENQIAIRAGFLEKENSALRQEVADLRKELGRCKNILAKYEAQHGPL
;
A
#
# COMPACT_ATOMS: atom_id res chain seq x y z
N MET A 1 5.19 25.28 -53.34
CA MET A 1 4.40 24.38 -52.47
C MET A 1 5.37 23.67 -51.54
N GLY A 2 5.72 24.28 -50.40
CA GLY A 2 6.57 23.65 -49.38
C GLY A 2 5.70 22.91 -48.38
N ILE A 3 5.78 21.59 -48.36
CA ILE A 3 5.11 20.73 -47.36
C ILE A 3 5.99 20.75 -46.11
N LEU A 4 5.54 21.42 -45.04
CA LEU A 4 6.19 21.32 -43.74
C LEU A 4 5.95 19.91 -43.16
N PRO A 5 6.98 19.20 -42.68
CA PRO A 5 6.80 17.91 -42.06
C PRO A 5 6.09 18.08 -40.72
N SER A 6 4.90 17.48 -40.61
CA SER A 6 4.11 17.38 -39.38
C SER A 6 4.78 16.41 -38.41
N SER A 7 5.88 16.85 -37.80
CA SER A 7 6.48 16.15 -36.65
C SER A 7 5.67 16.49 -35.40
N ARG A 8 4.47 15.90 -35.30
CA ARG A 8 3.75 15.86 -34.02
C ARG A 8 4.56 14.97 -33.08
N ASN A 9 5.45 15.59 -32.31
CA ASN A 9 6.08 14.97 -31.15
C ASN A 9 5.02 14.79 -30.05
N THR A 10 4.11 13.83 -30.23
CA THR A 10 3.27 13.35 -29.13
C THR A 10 4.11 12.34 -28.34
N PRO A 11 4.42 12.58 -27.06
CA PRO A 11 5.05 11.56 -26.24
C PRO A 11 4.19 10.30 -26.23
N SER A 12 4.83 9.13 -26.26
CA SER A 12 4.14 7.85 -26.10
C SER A 12 3.29 7.84 -24.82
N PRO A 13 2.14 7.15 -24.80
CA PRO A 13 1.33 7.01 -23.60
C PRO A 13 2.19 6.51 -22.43
N ILE A 14 2.23 7.27 -21.34
CA ILE A 14 2.97 6.90 -20.12
C ILE A 14 2.14 5.84 -19.39
N ASP A 15 2.75 4.70 -19.07
CA ASP A 15 2.12 3.68 -18.23
C ASP A 15 2.04 4.19 -16.78
N PRO A 16 0.83 4.38 -16.21
CA PRO A 16 0.67 4.93 -14.87
C PRO A 16 1.34 4.08 -13.78
N GLU A 17 1.50 2.76 -13.97
CA GLU A 17 2.16 1.89 -12.98
C GLU A 17 3.68 2.10 -12.91
N THR A 18 4.28 2.77 -13.90
CA THR A 18 5.72 3.08 -13.92
C THR A 18 6.07 4.40 -13.26
N ILE A 19 5.07 5.22 -12.93
CA ILE A 19 5.28 6.52 -12.30
C ILE A 19 5.75 6.31 -10.86
N GLN A 20 7.00 6.67 -10.58
CA GLN A 20 7.55 6.67 -9.24
C GLN A 20 7.61 8.09 -8.72
N VAL A 21 6.81 8.35 -7.68
CA VAL A 21 6.81 9.65 -7.01
C VAL A 21 7.91 9.65 -5.97
N PRO A 22 8.84 10.62 -5.99
CA PRO A 22 9.88 10.72 -4.97
C PRO A 22 9.25 11.11 -3.62
N VAL A 23 8.97 10.10 -2.78
CA VAL A 23 8.47 10.32 -1.41
C VAL A 23 9.53 10.00 -0.38
N GLY A 24 9.88 11.00 0.44
CA GLY A 24 10.70 10.87 1.65
C GLY A 24 9.96 10.17 2.79
N TYR A 25 9.48 8.96 2.54
CA TYR A 25 8.90 8.09 3.54
C TYR A 25 9.98 7.15 4.09
N GLU A 26 10.42 7.44 5.30
CA GLU A 26 11.26 6.57 6.11
C GLU A 26 10.44 6.14 7.34
N PRO A 27 10.04 4.85 7.44
CA PRO A 27 9.36 4.34 8.62
C PRO A 27 10.32 4.26 9.81
N ASP A 28 9.77 4.31 11.03
CA ASP A 28 10.55 4.13 12.26
C ASP A 28 11.26 2.74 12.23
N PRO A 29 12.56 2.64 12.54
CA PRO A 29 13.27 1.37 12.64
C PRO A 29 12.57 0.32 13.53
N ALA A 30 11.91 0.75 14.60
CA ALA A 30 11.14 -0.14 15.48
C ALA A 30 9.93 -0.74 14.77
N ASP A 31 9.16 0.08 14.06
CA ASP A 31 8.01 -0.38 13.29
C ASP A 31 8.43 -1.32 12.16
N LEU A 32 9.55 -0.99 11.50
CA LEU A 32 10.13 -1.79 10.43
C LEU A 32 10.56 -3.18 10.95
N ALA A 33 11.19 -3.24 12.12
CA ALA A 33 11.55 -4.49 12.77
C ALA A 33 10.31 -5.31 13.13
N LEU A 34 9.25 -4.67 13.64
CA LEU A 34 7.98 -5.34 13.98
C LEU A 34 7.16 -5.79 12.76
N SER A 35 7.45 -5.25 11.58
CA SER A 35 6.80 -5.58 10.30
C SER A 35 7.59 -6.59 9.47
N SER A 36 8.81 -6.91 9.89
CA SER A 36 9.72 -7.85 9.21
C SER A 36 9.78 -9.19 9.94
N VAL A 37 9.96 -10.27 9.18
CA VAL A 37 10.16 -11.60 9.76
C VAL A 37 11.67 -11.82 9.98
N PRO A 38 12.12 -12.24 11.18
CA PRO A 38 13.54 -12.52 11.41
C PRO A 38 14.08 -13.55 10.41
N GLY A 39 15.22 -13.23 9.78
CA GLY A 39 15.85 -14.09 8.77
C GLY A 39 15.22 -14.02 7.37
N GLN A 40 14.27 -13.11 7.15
CA GLN A 40 13.74 -12.78 5.83
C GLN A 40 14.13 -11.36 5.44
N GLU A 41 13.87 -11.00 4.18
CA GLU A 41 14.07 -9.62 3.72
C GLU A 41 13.25 -8.64 4.56
N ILE A 42 13.84 -7.46 4.78
CA ILE A 42 13.19 -6.36 5.51
C ILE A 42 11.96 -5.92 4.71
N PHE A 43 10.86 -5.66 5.43
CA PHE A 43 9.61 -5.25 4.82
C PHE A 43 9.75 -3.91 4.07
N ASP A 44 9.43 -3.90 2.77
CA ASP A 44 9.42 -2.69 1.96
C ASP A 44 7.98 -2.27 1.61
N PRO A 45 7.46 -1.15 2.16
CA PRO A 45 6.09 -0.70 1.89
C PRO A 45 5.85 -0.26 0.44
N ARG A 46 6.92 0.08 -0.31
CA ARG A 46 6.83 0.47 -1.73
C ARG A 46 6.57 -0.73 -2.63
N LYS A 47 7.16 -1.88 -2.28
CA LYS A 47 7.10 -3.11 -3.11
C LYS A 47 5.94 -4.03 -2.75
N ARG A 48 5.58 -4.14 -1.47
CA ARG A 48 4.55 -5.10 -1.06
C ARG A 48 3.17 -4.63 -1.53
N LYS A 49 2.54 -5.32 -2.48
CA LYS A 49 1.11 -5.14 -2.80
C LYS A 49 0.24 -6.13 -2.01
N PHE A 50 -0.71 -5.65 -1.20
CA PHE A 50 -1.75 -6.49 -0.57
C PHE A 50 -2.88 -6.73 -1.56
N SER A 51 -3.30 -7.98 -1.71
CA SER A 51 -4.49 -8.30 -2.51
C SER A 51 -5.78 -7.93 -1.76
N GLU A 52 -6.87 -7.74 -2.50
CA GLU A 52 -8.18 -7.49 -1.88
C GLU A 52 -8.61 -8.65 -0.97
N GLU A 53 -8.29 -9.90 -1.34
CA GLU A 53 -8.54 -11.07 -0.51
C GLU A 53 -7.71 -11.06 0.78
N GLU A 54 -6.46 -10.59 0.73
CA GLU A 54 -5.67 -10.40 1.93
C GLU A 54 -6.25 -9.31 2.84
N LEU A 55 -6.91 -8.29 2.30
CA LEU A 55 -7.46 -7.21 3.13
C LEU A 55 -8.82 -7.55 3.75
N LYS A 56 -9.49 -8.61 3.27
CA LYS A 56 -10.78 -9.04 3.84
C LYS A 56 -10.63 -9.48 5.30
N PRO A 57 -11.62 -9.16 6.15
CA PRO A 57 -11.64 -9.64 7.51
C PRO A 57 -11.73 -11.17 7.53
N GLN A 58 -11.01 -11.80 8.45
CA GLN A 58 -11.10 -13.25 8.60
C GLN A 58 -12.52 -13.66 9.03
N PRO A 59 -13.08 -14.74 8.45
CA PRO A 59 -14.41 -15.20 8.80
C PRO A 59 -14.48 -15.55 10.28
N MET A 60 -15.55 -15.12 10.94
CA MET A 60 -15.77 -15.43 12.36
C MET A 60 -16.25 -16.88 12.50
N ILE A 61 -15.34 -17.75 12.93
CA ILE A 61 -15.66 -19.14 13.23
C ILE A 61 -16.23 -19.23 14.65
N LYS A 62 -17.46 -19.73 14.77
CA LYS A 62 -18.08 -20.01 16.07
C LYS A 62 -17.25 -21.08 16.79
N LYS A 63 -16.76 -20.75 17.97
CA LYS A 63 -16.03 -21.72 18.81
C LYS A 63 -16.98 -22.81 19.28
N ALA A 64 -16.52 -24.06 19.25
CA ALA A 64 -17.23 -25.16 19.88
C ALA A 64 -17.45 -24.85 21.37
N ARG A 65 -18.56 -25.35 21.92
CA ARG A 65 -18.88 -25.19 23.35
C ARG A 65 -17.72 -25.71 24.19
N LYS A 66 -17.26 -24.92 25.14
CA LYS A 66 -16.20 -25.31 26.07
C LYS A 66 -16.73 -26.42 26.99
N VAL A 67 -16.11 -27.60 26.90
CA VAL A 67 -16.31 -28.70 27.84
C VAL A 67 -15.20 -28.62 28.87
N PHE A 68 -15.57 -28.46 30.14
CA PHE A 68 -14.62 -28.47 31.25
C PHE A 68 -14.29 -29.92 31.62
N ILE A 69 -12.99 -30.23 31.69
CA ILE A 69 -12.52 -31.52 32.18
C ILE A 69 -12.14 -31.33 33.66
N PRO A 70 -12.74 -32.08 34.60
CA PRO A 70 -12.35 -32.07 36.00
C PRO A 70 -10.84 -32.29 36.17
N ASP A 71 -10.26 -31.74 37.22
CA ASP A 71 -8.80 -31.76 37.42
C ASP A 71 -8.26 -33.19 37.50
N ASP A 72 -8.98 -34.09 38.17
CA ASP A 72 -8.66 -35.52 38.29
C ASP A 72 -8.72 -36.28 36.96
N MET A 73 -9.36 -35.69 35.93
CA MET A 73 -9.52 -36.27 34.60
C MET A 73 -8.59 -35.62 33.54
N LYS A 74 -7.68 -34.73 33.94
CA LYS A 74 -6.70 -34.10 33.04
C LYS A 74 -5.53 -35.05 32.78
N ASP A 75 -5.72 -35.92 31.78
CA ASP A 75 -4.71 -36.85 31.29
C ASP A 75 -3.63 -36.17 30.40
N ASP A 76 -2.61 -36.95 30.03
CA ASP A 76 -1.55 -36.49 29.12
C ASP A 76 -2.10 -36.05 27.75
N LYS A 77 -3.18 -36.69 27.27
CA LYS A 77 -3.85 -36.34 26.02
C LYS A 77 -4.47 -34.95 26.11
N TYR A 78 -5.08 -34.59 27.23
CA TYR A 78 -5.56 -33.23 27.50
C TYR A 78 -4.40 -32.23 27.49
N TRP A 79 -3.31 -32.50 28.20
CA TRP A 79 -2.16 -31.59 28.25
C TRP A 79 -1.49 -31.40 26.88
N ALA A 80 -1.36 -32.47 26.10
CA ALA A 80 -0.87 -32.39 24.72
C ALA A 80 -1.77 -31.50 23.83
N ARG A 81 -3.09 -31.67 23.90
CA ARG A 81 -4.05 -30.80 23.19
C ARG A 81 -3.94 -29.35 23.65
N ARG A 82 -3.81 -29.11 24.96
CA ARG A 82 -3.71 -27.77 25.54
C ARG A 82 -2.45 -27.05 25.07
N ARG A 83 -1.29 -27.73 25.08
CA ARG A 83 -0.02 -27.21 24.55
C ARG A 83 -0.13 -26.88 23.06
N LYS A 84 -0.70 -27.78 22.26
CA LYS A 84 -0.92 -27.55 20.81
C LYS A 84 -1.80 -26.33 20.54
N ASN A 85 -2.90 -26.18 21.28
CA ASN A 85 -3.80 -25.03 21.14
C ASN A 85 -3.12 -23.71 21.53
N ASN A 86 -2.33 -23.68 22.61
CA ASN A 86 -1.57 -22.50 23.02
C ASN A 86 -0.57 -22.07 21.93
N MET A 87 0.17 -23.03 21.37
CA MET A 87 1.10 -22.77 20.27
C MET A 87 0.39 -22.24 19.03
N ALA A 88 -0.74 -22.86 18.65
CA ALA A 88 -1.55 -22.40 17.51
C ALA A 88 -2.10 -20.98 17.74
N ALA A 89 -2.59 -20.70 18.95
CA ALA A 89 -3.10 -19.38 19.32
C ALA A 89 -2.00 -18.32 19.29
N LYS A 90 -0.80 -18.62 19.80
CA LYS A 90 0.37 -17.72 19.71
C LYS A 90 0.70 -17.43 18.25
N ARG A 91 0.90 -18.48 17.43
CA ARG A 91 1.20 -18.33 16.00
C ARG A 91 0.14 -17.50 15.26
N SER A 92 -1.15 -17.74 15.54
CA SER A 92 -2.25 -16.98 14.93
C SER A 92 -2.21 -15.49 15.30
N ARG A 93 -1.94 -15.17 16.56
CA ARG A 93 -1.81 -13.78 17.03
C ARG A 93 -0.60 -13.10 16.42
N ASP A 94 0.55 -13.76 16.39
CA ASP A 94 1.77 -13.20 15.83
C ASP A 94 1.62 -12.94 14.33
N ALA A 95 1.03 -13.88 13.59
CA ALA A 95 0.76 -13.70 12.16
C ALA A 95 -0.22 -12.55 11.88
N ARG A 96 -1.27 -12.40 12.71
CA ARG A 96 -2.19 -11.26 12.61
C ARG A 96 -1.48 -9.94 12.86
N ARG A 97 -0.72 -9.85 13.95
CA ARG A 97 0.02 -8.63 14.33
C ARG A 97 1.01 -8.23 13.25
N LEU A 98 1.78 -9.19 12.72
CA LEU A 98 2.72 -8.93 11.62
C LEU A 98 2.00 -8.31 10.42
N LYS A 99 0.88 -8.89 10.00
CA LYS A 99 0.08 -8.38 8.89
C LYS A 99 -0.46 -6.97 9.16
N GLU A 100 -0.98 -6.73 10.37
CA GLU A 100 -1.47 -5.41 10.78
C GLU A 100 -0.36 -4.35 10.75
N ASN A 101 0.83 -4.68 11.26
CA ASN A 101 1.99 -3.78 11.23
C ASN A 101 2.41 -3.45 9.79
N GLN A 102 2.49 -4.46 8.92
CA GLN A 102 2.81 -4.27 7.50
C GLN A 102 1.77 -3.38 6.78
N ILE A 103 0.48 -3.58 7.08
CA ILE A 103 -0.59 -2.73 6.55
C ILE A 103 -0.43 -1.29 7.06
N ALA A 104 -0.12 -1.09 8.34
CA ALA A 104 0.04 0.24 8.93
C ALA A 104 1.20 1.02 8.28
N ILE A 105 2.38 0.41 8.16
CA ILE A 105 3.53 1.04 7.48
C ILE A 105 3.17 1.37 6.03
N ARG A 106 2.55 0.41 5.32
CA ARG A 106 2.18 0.64 3.92
C ARG A 106 1.13 1.73 3.76
N ALA A 107 0.14 1.80 4.65
CA ALA A 107 -0.86 2.88 4.63
C ALA A 107 -0.17 4.24 4.81
N GLY A 108 0.75 4.37 5.77
CA GLY A 108 1.52 5.60 5.97
C GLY A 108 2.37 5.99 4.75
N PHE A 109 2.95 5.00 4.05
CA PHE A 109 3.64 5.24 2.78
C PHE A 109 2.68 5.80 1.71
N LEU A 110 1.55 5.10 1.49
CA LEU A 110 0.55 5.49 0.50
C LEU A 110 -0.08 6.85 0.80
N GLU A 111 -0.24 7.23 2.07
CA GLU A 111 -0.70 8.56 2.46
C GLU A 111 0.27 9.66 2.04
N LYS A 112 1.58 9.46 2.29
CA LYS A 112 2.60 10.42 1.83
C LYS A 112 2.66 10.49 0.30
N GLU A 113 2.62 9.34 -0.37
CA GLU A 113 2.66 9.25 -1.84
C GLU A 113 1.43 9.94 -2.45
N ASN A 114 0.25 9.69 -1.90
CA ASN A 114 -0.99 10.34 -2.34
C ASN A 114 -0.93 11.86 -2.15
N SER A 115 -0.36 12.33 -1.03
CA SER A 115 -0.16 13.76 -0.80
C SER A 115 0.78 14.38 -1.83
N ALA A 116 1.89 13.70 -2.17
CA ALA A 116 2.82 14.16 -3.18
C ALA A 116 2.17 14.20 -4.57
N LEU A 117 1.44 13.16 -4.96
CA LEU A 117 0.67 13.12 -6.22
C LEU A 117 -0.35 14.25 -6.31
N ARG A 118 -1.07 14.54 -5.22
CA ARG A 118 -2.03 15.66 -5.19
C ARG A 118 -1.33 17.00 -5.42
N GLN A 119 -0.13 17.18 -4.88
CA GLN A 119 0.68 18.38 -5.11
C GLN A 119 1.13 18.48 -6.57
N GLU A 120 1.66 17.40 -7.15
CA GLU A 120 2.04 17.37 -8.57
C GLU A 120 0.86 17.69 -9.49
N VAL A 121 -0.32 17.13 -9.23
CA VAL A 121 -1.54 17.43 -9.98
C VAL A 121 -1.93 18.90 -9.85
N ALA A 122 -1.79 19.50 -8.67
CA ALA A 122 -2.07 20.92 -8.47
C ALA A 122 -1.11 21.81 -9.28
N ASP A 123 0.18 21.47 -9.28
CA ASP A 123 1.22 22.21 -10.02
C ASP A 123 1.03 22.08 -11.54
N LEU A 124 0.74 20.88 -12.03
CA LEU A 124 0.43 20.65 -13.46
C LEU A 124 -0.83 21.42 -13.90
N ARG A 125 -1.87 21.47 -13.07
CA ARG A 125 -3.08 22.27 -13.36
C ARG A 125 -2.77 23.76 -13.43
N LYS A 126 -1.89 24.27 -12.57
CA LYS A 126 -1.44 25.66 -12.56
C LYS A 126 -0.65 26.00 -13.82
N GLU A 127 0.30 25.15 -14.21
CA GLU A 127 1.08 25.33 -15.45
C GLU A 127 0.19 25.26 -16.69
N LEU A 128 -0.73 24.30 -16.76
CA LEU A 128 -1.70 24.22 -17.86
C LEU A 128 -2.56 25.50 -17.95
N GLY A 129 -3.00 26.02 -16.80
CA GLY A 129 -3.72 27.30 -16.74
C GLY A 129 -2.89 28.47 -17.26
N ARG A 130 -1.60 28.55 -16.89
CA ARG A 130 -0.67 29.56 -17.42
C ARG A 130 -0.50 29.45 -18.93
N CYS A 131 -0.26 28.24 -19.45
CA CYS A 131 -0.12 28.01 -20.89
C CYS A 131 -1.38 28.41 -21.65
N LYS A 132 -2.57 28.03 -21.16
CA LYS A 132 -3.85 28.44 -21.75
C LYS A 132 -4.02 29.96 -21.78
N ASN A 133 -3.64 30.65 -20.70
CA ASN A 133 -3.69 32.11 -20.65
C ASN A 133 -2.73 32.77 -21.65
N ILE A 134 -1.53 32.21 -21.83
CA ILE A 134 -0.57 32.70 -22.83
C ILE A 134 -1.12 32.48 -24.25
N LEU A 135 -1.65 31.29 -24.55
CA LEU A 135 -2.25 30.99 -25.85
C LEU A 135 -3.42 31.92 -26.15
N ALA A 136 -4.33 32.13 -25.20
CA ALA A 136 -5.46 33.05 -25.37
C ALA A 136 -5.01 34.48 -25.67
N LYS A 137 -3.94 34.97 -25.01
CA LYS A 137 -3.36 36.29 -25.30
C LYS A 137 -2.73 36.35 -26.69
N TYR A 138 -2.04 35.29 -27.09
CA TYR A 138 -1.43 35.20 -28.42
C TYR A 138 -2.51 35.19 -29.51
N GLU A 139 -3.53 34.35 -29.38
CA GLU A 139 -4.66 34.26 -30.31
C GLU A 139 -5.41 35.60 -30.43
N ALA A 140 -5.59 36.31 -29.31
CA ALA A 140 -6.20 37.65 -29.31
C ALA A 140 -5.37 38.69 -30.08
N GLN A 141 -4.04 38.55 -30.13
CA GLN A 141 -3.15 39.51 -30.78
C GLN A 141 -2.85 39.16 -32.25
N HIS A 142 -2.78 37.86 -32.58
CA HIS A 142 -2.30 37.38 -33.88
C HIS A 142 -3.34 36.62 -34.69
N GLY A 143 -4.55 36.45 -34.15
CA GLY A 143 -5.56 35.56 -34.72
C GLY A 143 -5.33 34.11 -34.29
N PRO A 144 -6.30 33.22 -34.56
CA PRO A 144 -6.20 31.80 -34.23
C PRO A 144 -5.00 31.15 -34.95
N LEU A 145 -4.31 30.26 -34.22
CA LEU A 145 -3.24 29.41 -34.74
C LEU A 145 -3.75 28.42 -35.81
#